data_AF-A0A736RAI6-F1
#
_entry.id   AF-A0A736RAI6-F1
#
_cell.length_a   1.000
_cell.length_b   1.000
_cell.length_c   1.000
_cell.angle_alpha   90.00
_cell.angle_beta   90.00
_cell.angle_gamma   90.00
#
_symmetry.space_group_name_H-M   'P 1'
#
loop_
_entity.id
_entity.type
_entity.pdbx_description
1 polymer ?
#
loop_
_entity_poly.entity_id
_entity_poly.type
_entity_poly.pdbx_seq_one_letter_code
_entity_poly.pdbx_strand_id
1 'polypeptide(L)'
;MKKTLIALFLSFSGLATSAYAQDELTISKLAVDQDTKAEFQKMAANQHLPKWVTQGGTDSQGQKVNIAGNQYLVLTSCKPHDCSSQRIAVLYATATKKIAGVF
;
A
#
# COMPACT_ATOMS: atom_id res chain seq x y z
N MET A 1 -42.17 -3.24 -52.86
CA MET A 1 -42.07 -4.42 -51.96
C MET A 1 -40.65 -4.95 -52.09
N LYS A 2 -39.71 -4.69 -51.19
CA LYS A 2 -39.55 -5.34 -49.88
C LYS A 2 -38.71 -4.42 -48.98
N LYS A 3 -39.20 -4.16 -47.76
CA LYS A 3 -38.50 -3.41 -46.72
C LYS A 3 -37.55 -4.37 -46.00
N THR A 4 -36.25 -4.20 -46.15
CA THR A 4 -35.24 -4.93 -45.36
C THR A 4 -35.02 -4.18 -44.05
N LEU A 5 -35.63 -4.68 -42.99
CA LEU A 5 -35.37 -4.27 -41.61
C LEU A 5 -34.05 -4.92 -41.16
N ILE A 6 -32.99 -4.12 -41.03
CA ILE A 6 -31.76 -4.51 -40.36
C ILE A 6 -31.95 -4.20 -38.87
N ALA A 7 -32.24 -5.23 -38.08
CA ALA A 7 -32.26 -5.14 -36.62
C ALA A 7 -30.81 -5.11 -36.11
N LEU A 8 -30.33 -3.92 -35.75
CA LEU A 8 -29.03 -3.74 -35.11
C LEU A 8 -29.19 -4.01 -33.60
N PHE A 9 -29.02 -5.27 -33.19
CA PHE A 9 -28.87 -5.62 -31.77
C PHE A 9 -27.49 -5.13 -31.29
N LEU A 10 -27.44 -3.90 -30.79
CA LEU A 10 -26.32 -3.37 -30.02
C LEU A 10 -26.31 -3.99 -28.63
N SER A 11 -25.74 -5.19 -28.52
CA SER A 11 -25.40 -5.82 -27.25
C SER A 11 -24.19 -5.10 -26.65
N PHE A 12 -24.43 -3.98 -25.96
CA PHE A 12 -23.42 -3.27 -25.17
C PHE A 12 -23.26 -3.99 -23.82
N SER A 13 -22.65 -5.19 -23.85
CA SER A 13 -22.34 -5.95 -22.65
C SER A 13 -21.22 -5.25 -21.89
N GLY A 14 -21.49 -4.94 -20.63
CA GLY A 14 -20.76 -3.99 -19.81
C GLY A 14 -19.24 -4.17 -19.74
N LEU A 15 -18.55 -3.03 -19.74
CA LEU A 15 -17.19 -2.92 -19.24
C LEU A 15 -17.20 -3.29 -17.75
N ALA A 16 -16.99 -4.56 -17.43
CA ALA A 16 -16.67 -4.97 -16.08
C ALA A 16 -15.28 -4.41 -15.75
N THR A 17 -15.22 -3.26 -15.07
CA THR A 17 -13.99 -2.78 -14.46
C THR A 17 -13.64 -3.75 -13.34
N SER A 18 -12.75 -4.69 -13.61
CA SER A 18 -12.12 -5.49 -12.56
C SER A 18 -11.33 -4.53 -11.66
N ALA A 19 -11.86 -4.26 -10.48
CA ALA A 19 -11.11 -3.62 -9.41
C ALA A 19 -10.09 -4.65 -8.90
N TYR A 20 -8.94 -4.74 -9.56
CA TYR A 20 -7.81 -5.45 -9.00
C TYR A 20 -7.39 -4.69 -7.74
N ALA A 21 -7.55 -5.33 -6.58
CA ALA A 21 -6.80 -4.94 -5.40
C ALA A 21 -5.32 -5.09 -5.80
N GLN A 22 -4.70 -3.97 -6.18
CA GLN A 22 -3.26 -3.94 -6.39
C GLN A 22 -2.64 -4.44 -5.09
N ASP A 23 -1.61 -5.28 -5.19
CA ASP A 23 -0.85 -5.72 -4.03
C ASP A 23 -0.22 -4.48 -3.38
N GLU A 24 -0.99 -3.84 -2.51
CA GLU A 24 -0.63 -2.55 -1.99
C GLU A 24 0.41 -2.77 -0.90
N LEU A 25 1.50 -2.00 -0.98
CA LEU A 25 2.59 -2.09 -0.03
C LEU A 25 2.10 -1.58 1.33
N THR A 26 2.35 -2.35 2.39
CA THR A 26 2.05 -1.96 3.77
C THR A 26 3.31 -2.07 4.63
N ILE A 27 3.26 -1.57 5.87
CA ILE A 27 4.37 -1.73 6.80
C ILE A 27 4.62 -3.20 7.14
N SER A 28 3.55 -3.99 7.33
CA SER A 28 3.71 -5.43 7.57
C SER A 28 4.39 -6.13 6.40
N LYS A 29 4.07 -5.77 5.15
CA LYS A 29 4.76 -6.28 3.95
C LYS A 29 6.21 -5.82 3.89
N LEU A 30 6.49 -4.54 4.17
CA LEU A 30 7.86 -4.02 4.22
C LEU A 30 8.79 -4.84 5.14
N ALA A 31 8.25 -5.29 6.27
CA ALA A 31 8.99 -6.04 7.30
C ALA A 31 9.35 -7.47 6.90
N VAL A 32 8.65 -8.07 5.93
CA VAL A 32 8.79 -9.49 5.58
C VAL A 32 9.24 -9.72 4.13
N ASP A 33 8.94 -8.80 3.21
CA ASP A 33 9.26 -8.92 1.80
C ASP A 33 10.78 -8.93 1.57
N GLN A 34 11.25 -9.83 0.70
CA GLN A 34 12.67 -10.03 0.43
C GLN A 34 13.39 -8.74 -0.02
N ASP A 35 12.67 -7.88 -0.73
CA ASP A 35 13.18 -6.65 -1.32
C ASP A 35 13.35 -5.48 -0.34
N THR A 36 12.64 -5.51 0.80
CA THR A 36 12.50 -4.36 1.70
C THR A 36 12.83 -4.68 3.15
N LYS A 37 12.77 -5.96 3.55
CA LYS A 37 13.02 -6.40 4.92
C LYS A 37 14.34 -5.89 5.48
N ALA A 38 15.41 -5.88 4.68
CA ALA A 38 16.71 -5.40 5.13
C ALA A 38 16.70 -3.90 5.47
N GLU A 39 16.08 -3.05 4.64
CA GLU A 39 15.94 -1.62 4.92
C GLU A 39 14.98 -1.35 6.08
N PHE A 40 13.92 -2.16 6.21
CA PHE A 40 12.99 -2.04 7.34
C PHE A 40 13.68 -2.38 8.66
N GLN A 41 14.49 -3.45 8.67
CA GLN A 41 15.31 -3.81 9.82
C GLN A 41 16.33 -2.72 10.16
N LYS A 42 16.96 -2.07 9.17
CA LYS A 42 17.88 -0.94 9.42
C LYS A 42 17.16 0.24 10.07
N MET A 43 15.95 0.60 9.61
CA MET A 43 15.14 1.66 10.21
C MET A 43 14.76 1.32 11.67
N ALA A 44 14.40 0.06 11.94
CA ALA A 44 14.00 -0.39 13.27
C ALA A 44 15.17 -0.71 14.22
N ALA A 45 16.39 -0.87 13.70
CA ALA A 45 17.55 -1.27 14.49
C ALA A 45 17.87 -0.24 15.59
N ASN A 46 18.23 -0.74 16.77
CA ASN A 46 18.54 0.07 17.96
C ASN A 46 17.37 0.93 18.47
N GLN A 47 16.16 0.74 17.95
CA GLN A 47 14.94 1.34 18.47
C GLN A 47 14.23 0.35 19.40
N HIS A 48 13.71 0.82 20.53
CA HIS A 48 12.89 0.02 21.45
C HIS A 48 11.44 -0.07 20.96
N LEU A 49 11.24 -0.56 19.73
CA LEU A 49 9.92 -0.68 19.13
C LEU A 49 9.16 -1.90 19.67
N PRO A 50 7.84 -1.77 19.89
CA PRO A 50 7.01 -2.93 20.25
C PRO A 50 7.04 -4.01 19.17
N LYS A 51 6.91 -5.27 19.60
CA LYS A 51 6.95 -6.43 18.68
C LYS A 51 5.94 -6.36 17.54
N TRP A 52 4.77 -5.77 17.76
CA TRP A 52 3.72 -5.66 16.73
C TRP A 52 4.21 -4.90 15.48
N VAL A 53 5.16 -3.97 15.61
CA VAL A 53 5.71 -3.21 14.47
C VAL A 53 6.42 -4.11 13.46
N THR A 54 7.09 -5.17 13.93
CA THR A 54 7.86 -6.10 13.07
C THR A 54 7.12 -7.41 12.80
N GLN A 55 6.09 -7.72 13.59
CA GLN A 55 5.32 -8.97 13.50
C GLN A 55 3.97 -8.81 12.79
N GLY A 56 3.48 -7.57 12.63
CA GLY A 56 2.23 -7.26 11.97
C GLY A 56 1.34 -6.36 12.82
N GLY A 57 0.93 -5.24 12.23
CA GLY A 57 -0.03 -4.31 12.80
C GLY A 57 -1.33 -4.26 12.01
N THR A 58 -2.24 -3.38 12.42
CA THR A 58 -3.39 -2.99 11.61
C THR A 58 -2.93 -1.90 10.64
N ASP A 59 -2.61 -2.30 9.41
CA ASP A 59 -2.16 -1.41 8.35
C ASP A 59 -3.31 -0.61 7.73
N SER A 60 -3.02 0.62 7.30
CA SER A 60 -3.92 1.43 6.47
C SER A 60 -3.44 1.48 5.02
N GLN A 61 -4.32 1.95 4.14
CA GLN A 61 -3.98 2.21 2.74
C GLN A 61 -2.81 3.19 2.62
N GLY A 62 -1.86 2.88 1.74
CA GLY A 62 -0.69 3.70 1.49
C GLY A 62 -1.04 4.93 0.65
N GLN A 63 -0.34 6.04 0.89
CA GLN A 63 -0.53 7.28 0.13
C GLN A 63 0.72 7.63 -0.66
N LYS A 64 0.56 7.91 -1.95
CA LYS A 64 1.65 8.42 -2.79
C LYS A 64 1.84 9.91 -2.50
N VAL A 65 3.07 10.31 -2.21
CA VAL A 65 3.44 11.72 -2.01
C VAL A 65 4.68 12.07 -2.81
N ASN A 66 4.78 13.33 -3.23
CA ASN A 66 5.97 13.88 -3.86
C ASN A 66 6.58 14.93 -2.93
N ILE A 67 7.84 14.74 -2.55
CA ILE A 67 8.58 15.65 -1.67
C ILE A 67 9.86 16.07 -2.41
N ALA A 68 9.97 17.36 -2.72
CA ALA A 68 11.11 17.94 -3.44
C ALA A 68 11.47 17.19 -4.74
N GLY A 69 10.45 16.74 -5.49
CA GLY A 69 10.62 16.01 -6.76
C GLY A 69 10.82 14.50 -6.61
N ASN A 70 10.91 13.97 -5.38
CA ASN A 70 11.08 12.55 -5.12
C ASN A 70 9.75 11.90 -4.74
N GLN A 71 9.49 10.70 -5.29
CA GLN A 71 8.27 9.95 -5.02
C GLN A 71 8.43 9.03 -3.81
N TYR A 72 7.45 9.08 -2.91
CA TYR A 72 7.38 8.25 -1.72
C TYR A 72 6.01 7.58 -1.59
N LEU A 73 5.99 6.50 -0.81
CA LEU A 73 4.78 6.00 -0.17
C LEU A 73 4.81 6.38 1.32
N VAL A 74 3.74 7.02 1.78
CA VAL A 74 3.43 7.17 3.20
C VAL A 74 2.59 5.97 3.60
N LEU A 75 3.10 5.18 4.53
CA LEU A 75 2.44 3.99 5.07
C LEU A 75 2.18 4.21 6.56
N THR A 76 1.07 3.69 7.06
CA THR A 76 0.75 3.77 8.49
C THR A 76 0.25 2.42 8.99
N SER A 77 0.56 2.14 10.26
CA SER A 77 0.14 0.93 10.95
C SER A 77 -0.08 1.25 12.41
N CYS A 78 -0.94 0.49 13.07
CA CYS A 78 -1.22 0.65 14.49
C CYS A 78 -1.31 -0.68 15.22
N LYS A 79 -1.15 -0.64 16.54
CA LYS A 79 -1.27 -1.83 17.37
C LYS A 79 -2.68 -2.42 17.23
N PRO A 80 -2.81 -3.71 16.87
CA PRO A 80 -4.12 -4.34 16.79
C PRO A 80 -4.91 -4.18 18.09
N HIS A 81 -6.17 -3.80 17.96
CA HIS A 81 -7.11 -3.56 19.07
C HIS A 81 -6.76 -2.38 20.01
N ASP A 82 -5.74 -1.57 19.70
CA ASP A 82 -5.26 -0.46 20.56
C ASP A 82 -4.65 0.68 19.73
N CYS A 83 -5.27 0.99 18.59
CA CYS A 83 -4.67 1.82 17.55
C CYS A 83 -4.43 3.28 17.96
N SER A 84 -5.28 3.84 18.82
CA SER A 84 -5.13 5.22 19.29
C SER A 84 -3.87 5.41 20.14
N SER A 85 -3.46 4.36 20.85
CA SER A 85 -2.40 4.40 21.85
C SER A 85 -1.01 4.18 21.25
N GLN A 86 -0.92 3.35 20.21
CA GLN A 86 0.35 3.04 19.54
C GLN A 86 0.15 2.95 18.04
N ARG A 87 0.91 3.77 17.32
CA ARG A 87 0.87 3.88 15.87
C ARG A 87 2.27 4.15 15.34
N ILE A 88 2.48 3.90 14.06
CA ILE A 88 3.71 4.21 13.36
C ILE A 88 3.36 4.71 11.97
N ALA A 89 4.13 5.69 11.49
CA ALA A 89 4.11 6.14 10.10
C ALA A 89 5.50 5.95 9.49
N VAL A 90 5.52 5.55 8.22
CA VAL A 90 6.75 5.25 7.48
C VAL A 90 6.70 5.94 6.13
N LEU A 91 7.81 6.58 5.76
CA LEU A 91 8.11 7.03 4.40
C LEU A 91 8.99 5.98 3.72
N TYR A 92 8.53 5.45 2.60
CA TYR A 92 9.29 4.56 1.71
C TYR A 92 9.62 5.28 0.41
N ALA A 93 10.91 5.51 0.15
CA ALA A 93 11.38 6.11 -1.08
C ALA A 93 11.38 5.07 -2.22
N THR A 94 10.51 5.21 -3.21
CA THR A 94 10.30 4.16 -4.22
C THR A 94 11.53 3.91 -5.11
N ALA A 95 12.34 4.95 -5.36
CA ALA A 95 13.54 4.85 -6.19
C ALA A 95 14.76 4.24 -5.47
N THR A 96 14.92 4.50 -4.17
CA THR A 96 16.11 4.09 -3.40
C THR A 96 15.84 2.98 -2.40
N LYS A 97 14.56 2.61 -2.22
CA LYS A 97 14.06 1.68 -1.20
C LYS A 97 14.36 2.09 0.24
N LYS A 98 14.87 3.30 0.48
CA LYS A 98 15.15 3.83 1.83
C LYS A 98 13.85 4.02 2.62
N ILE A 99 13.93 3.75 3.92
CA ILE A 99 12.80 3.80 4.83
C ILE A 99 13.16 4.74 5.99
N ALA A 100 12.26 5.68 6.27
CA ALA A 100 12.29 6.52 7.46
C ALA A 100 10.95 6.40 8.19
N GLY A 101 10.96 6.40 9.53
CA GLY A 101 9.74 6.19 10.31
C GLY A 101 9.65 7.10 11.53
N VAL A 102 8.42 7.29 11.98
CA VAL A 102 8.07 7.91 13.27
C VAL A 102 7.07 7.00 13.97
N PHE A 103 7.38 6.63 15.20
CA PHE A 103 6.53 5.84 16.09
C PHE A 103 5.91 6.76 17.13
#